data_AF-A0A3L8C2V3-F1
#
_entry.id   AF-A0A3L8C2V3-F1
#
_cell.length_a   1.000
_cell.length_b   1.000
_cell.length_c   1.000
_cell.angle_alpha   90.00
_cell.angle_beta   90.00
_cell.angle_gamma   90.00
#
_symmetry.space_group_name_H-M   'P 1'
#
loop_
_entity.id
_entity.type
_entity.pdbx_description
1 polymer ?
#
loop_
_entity_poly.entity_id
_entity_poly.type
_entity_poly.pdbx_seq_one_letter_code
_entity_poly.pdbx_strand_id
1 'polypeptide(L)'
;MVSCLFCRFCDKCRGHTAMSLRHVHNGDAVYAAVQIVNDGSVPHADENEIFAEVGTMGMLINVGHFEENPDEEVFLVSFQLPNGELGPPVTCLEHELSAEPLVPFQ
;
A
#
# COMPACT_ATOMS: atom_id res chain seq x y z
N MET A 1 -20.12 29.33 -24.97
CA MET A 1 -20.34 28.02 -24.33
C MET A 1 -19.18 27.11 -24.70
N VAL A 2 -18.12 27.12 -23.91
CA VAL A 2 -17.05 26.11 -24.04
C VAL A 2 -17.25 25.18 -22.87
N SER A 3 -17.66 23.97 -23.19
CA SER A 3 -18.14 22.96 -22.24
C SER A 3 -17.03 22.56 -21.27
N CYS A 4 -17.30 22.68 -19.99
CA CYS A 4 -16.54 22.09 -18.90
C CYS A 4 -16.43 20.57 -19.09
N LEU A 5 -15.32 20.05 -19.60
CA LEU A 5 -15.13 18.59 -19.60
C LEU A 5 -13.67 18.14 -19.66
N PHE A 6 -12.75 18.75 -18.92
CA PHE A 6 -11.44 18.13 -18.64
C PHE A 6 -10.82 18.70 -17.34
N CYS A 7 -11.63 18.80 -16.29
CA CYS A 7 -11.19 19.24 -14.96
C CYS A 7 -11.40 18.12 -13.92
N ARG A 8 -10.85 16.93 -14.19
CA ARG A 8 -10.69 15.85 -13.19
C ARG A 8 -9.21 15.51 -12.96
N PHE A 9 -8.35 16.52 -13.04
CA PHE A 9 -6.92 16.41 -12.77
C PHE A 9 -6.44 17.61 -11.93
N CYS A 10 -7.25 18.01 -10.95
CA CYS A 10 -6.91 19.06 -10.00
C CYS A 10 -7.33 18.63 -8.59
N ASP A 11 -6.61 17.65 -8.03
CA ASP A 11 -6.60 17.36 -6.59
C ASP A 11 -5.47 18.12 -5.88
N LYS A 12 -5.03 19.24 -6.47
CA LYS A 12 -4.08 20.15 -5.87
C LYS A 12 -4.87 21.25 -5.16
N CYS A 13 -5.32 20.96 -3.92
CA CYS A 13 -5.67 21.92 -2.84
C CYS A 13 -6.60 21.31 -1.76
N ARG A 14 -6.26 20.16 -1.18
CA ARG A 14 -6.75 19.81 0.17
C ARG A 14 -5.56 19.59 1.08
N GLY A 15 -5.59 20.28 2.23
CA GLY A 15 -4.51 20.25 3.21
C GLY A 15 -4.20 18.82 3.63
N HIS A 16 -2.90 18.58 3.83
CA HIS A 16 -2.26 17.52 4.60
C HIS A 16 -3.22 16.80 5.58
N THR A 17 -4.03 15.89 5.03
CA THR A 17 -4.89 14.99 5.77
C THR A 17 -4.56 13.66 5.16
N ALA A 18 -3.50 13.03 5.66
CA ALA A 18 -3.10 11.69 5.22
C ALA A 18 -4.37 10.84 5.16
N MET A 19 -4.75 10.35 3.97
CA MET A 19 -5.82 9.38 3.88
C MET A 19 -5.48 8.23 4.85
N SER A 20 -6.39 7.98 5.80
CA SER A 20 -6.27 6.82 6.68
C SER A 20 -6.53 5.55 5.86
N LEU A 21 -5.76 4.50 6.15
CA LEU A 21 -5.96 3.18 5.56
C LEU A 21 -7.37 2.60 5.84
N ARG A 22 -8.10 3.14 6.81
CA ARG A 22 -9.50 2.81 7.08
C ARG A 22 -10.47 3.11 5.93
N HIS A 23 -10.06 3.89 4.94
CA HIS A 23 -10.88 4.22 3.77
C HIS A 23 -10.42 3.53 2.48
N VAL A 24 -9.35 2.72 2.52
CA VAL A 24 -8.95 1.92 1.35
C VAL A 24 -9.76 0.64 1.27
N HIS A 25 -10.08 0.22 0.05
CA HIS A 25 -10.83 -0.98 -0.25
C HIS A 25 -10.01 -1.94 -1.11
N ASN A 26 -10.43 -3.20 -1.18
CA ASN A 26 -9.77 -4.18 -2.05
C ASN A 26 -9.73 -3.67 -3.49
N GLY A 27 -8.53 -3.66 -4.08
CA GLY A 27 -8.24 -3.10 -5.40
C GLY A 27 -7.66 -1.68 -5.37
N ASP A 28 -7.70 -0.97 -4.23
CA ASP A 28 -7.10 0.35 -4.11
C ASP A 28 -5.56 0.26 -4.07
N ALA A 29 -4.92 1.34 -4.53
CA ALA A 29 -3.48 1.50 -4.45
C ALA A 29 -3.07 1.90 -3.04
N VAL A 30 -2.06 1.21 -2.51
CA VAL A 30 -1.37 1.54 -1.25
C VAL A 30 0.13 1.60 -1.52
N TYR A 31 0.89 2.16 -0.58
CA TYR A 31 2.33 2.35 -0.73
C TYR A 31 3.05 1.87 0.51
N ALA A 32 4.22 1.24 0.34
CA ALA A 32 5.04 0.79 1.46
C ALA A 32 5.59 2.01 2.24
N ALA A 33 5.17 2.21 3.50
CA ALA A 33 5.67 3.26 4.40
C ALA A 33 7.10 3.01 4.88
N VAL A 34 7.47 1.73 4.98
CA VAL A 34 8.80 1.24 5.35
C VAL A 34 9.25 0.20 4.33
N GLN A 35 10.51 -0.24 4.42
CA GLN A 35 10.97 -1.37 3.61
C GLN A 35 10.28 -2.65 4.12
N ILE A 36 9.60 -3.36 3.23
CA ILE A 36 8.91 -4.62 3.55
C ILE A 36 9.88 -5.75 3.32
N VAL A 37 10.28 -6.40 4.41
CA VAL A 37 11.30 -7.44 4.43
C VAL A 37 10.69 -8.71 5.00
N ASN A 38 11.02 -9.85 4.40
CA ASN A 38 10.60 -11.15 4.92
C ASN A 38 11.25 -11.39 6.30
N ASP A 39 10.41 -11.39 7.33
CA ASP A 39 10.75 -11.74 8.71
C ASP A 39 10.82 -13.25 8.96
N GLY A 40 10.62 -14.05 7.89
CA GLY A 40 10.56 -15.51 7.94
C GLY A 40 9.13 -16.07 7.95
N SER A 41 8.11 -15.21 7.92
CA SER A 41 6.70 -15.62 7.87
C SER A 41 6.26 -16.13 6.48
N VAL A 42 6.92 -15.71 5.40
CA VAL A 42 6.55 -16.12 4.04
C VAL A 42 7.30 -17.38 3.62
N PRO A 43 6.61 -18.52 3.39
CA PRO A 43 7.26 -19.73 2.92
C PRO A 43 7.75 -19.54 1.48
N HIS A 44 8.91 -20.12 1.17
CA HIS A 44 9.56 -20.07 -0.16
C HIS A 44 10.22 -18.73 -0.54
N ALA A 45 10.18 -17.73 0.33
CA ALA A 45 11.00 -16.53 0.22
C ALA A 45 12.26 -16.66 1.11
N ASP A 46 13.36 -16.05 0.69
CA ASP A 46 14.58 -16.05 1.50
C ASP A 46 14.39 -15.20 2.77
N GLU A 47 15.11 -15.56 3.84
CA GLU A 47 15.15 -14.74 5.05
C GLU A 47 15.80 -13.40 4.72
N ASN A 48 15.13 -12.29 5.03
CA ASN A 48 15.50 -10.93 4.63
C ASN A 48 15.29 -10.58 3.14
N GLU A 49 14.51 -11.37 2.40
CA GLU A 49 14.08 -10.97 1.06
C GLU A 49 13.25 -9.68 1.11
N ILE A 50 13.55 -8.73 0.23
CA ILE A 50 12.84 -7.44 0.16
C ILE A 50 11.66 -7.60 -0.80
N PHE A 51 10.44 -7.51 -0.26
CA PHE A 51 9.22 -7.54 -1.06
C PHE A 51 8.87 -6.16 -1.64
N ALA A 52 9.22 -5.09 -0.92
CA ALA A 52 8.99 -3.73 -1.37
C ALA A 52 9.95 -2.73 -0.71
N GLU A 53 10.48 -1.81 -1.52
CA GLU A 53 11.17 -0.62 -1.03
C GLU A 53 10.18 0.45 -0.57
N VAL A 54 10.64 1.38 0.26
CA VAL A 54 9.83 2.53 0.70
C VAL A 54 9.25 3.28 -0.50
N GLY A 55 7.93 3.50 -0.48
CA GLY A 55 7.18 4.17 -1.54
C GLY A 55 6.77 3.27 -2.70
N THR A 56 7.12 1.98 -2.70
CA THR A 56 6.67 1.02 -3.71
C THR A 56 5.15 0.93 -3.69
N MET A 57 4.53 1.07 -4.85
CA MET A 57 3.10 0.91 -5.02
C MET A 57 2.72 -0.56 -4.90
N GLY A 58 1.68 -0.85 -4.14
CA GLY A 58 1.03 -2.15 -4.07
C GLY A 58 -0.48 -2.02 -4.27
N MET A 59 -1.11 -3.16 -4.53
CA MET A 59 -2.55 -3.29 -4.59
C MET A 59 -3.05 -4.00 -3.34
N LEU A 60 -4.01 -3.38 -2.64
CA LEU A 60 -4.67 -4.03 -1.51
C LEU A 60 -5.53 -5.18 -2.03
N ILE A 61 -5.24 -6.41 -1.60
CA ILE A 61 -5.99 -7.61 -1.97
C ILE A 61 -7.13 -7.84 -0.97
N ASN A 62 -6.82 -7.77 0.32
CA ASN A 62 -7.78 -8.01 1.39
C ASN A 62 -7.36 -7.33 2.69
N VAL A 63 -8.33 -7.04 3.55
CA VAL A 63 -8.11 -6.67 4.96
C VAL A 63 -8.65 -7.80 5.83
N GLY A 64 -7.82 -8.32 6.71
CA GLY A 64 -8.16 -9.35 7.68
C GLY A 64 -7.88 -8.88 9.11
N HIS A 65 -8.02 -9.80 10.05
CA HIS A 65 -7.68 -9.60 11.46
C HIS A 65 -6.83 -10.78 11.95
N PHE A 66 -5.99 -10.55 12.97
CA PHE A 66 -5.29 -11.66 13.62
C PHE A 66 -6.27 -12.59 14.35
N GLU A 67 -6.03 -13.90 14.29
CA GLU A 67 -6.88 -14.90 14.98
C GLU A 67 -6.82 -14.74 16.50
N GLU A 68 -5.65 -14.38 17.03
CA GLU A 68 -5.44 -14.19 18.48
C GLU A 68 -5.99 -12.85 18.98
N ASN A 69 -6.10 -11.84 18.11
CA ASN A 69 -6.59 -10.51 18.43
C ASN A 69 -7.40 -9.90 17.28
N PRO A 70 -8.75 -10.03 17.30
CA PRO A 70 -9.61 -9.51 16.24
C PRO A 70 -9.60 -7.99 16.08
N ASP A 71 -9.12 -7.24 17.07
CA ASP A 71 -9.04 -5.78 16.98
C ASP A 71 -7.82 -5.30 16.17
N GLU A 72 -6.90 -6.21 15.82
CA GLU A 72 -5.69 -5.90 15.07
C GLU A 72 -5.85 -6.28 13.60
N GLU A 73 -5.90 -5.26 12.73
CA GLU A 73 -6.06 -5.41 11.28
C GLU A 73 -4.75 -5.79 10.60
N VAL A 74 -4.85 -6.71 9.64
CA VAL A 74 -3.77 -7.10 8.73
C VAL A 74 -4.16 -6.83 7.30
N PHE A 75 -3.25 -6.26 6.54
CA PHE A 75 -3.46 -5.88 5.15
C PHE A 75 -2.72 -6.84 4.26
N LEU A 76 -3.43 -7.57 3.40
CA LEU A 76 -2.83 -8.42 2.39
C LEU A 76 -2.59 -7.58 1.13
N VAL A 77 -1.34 -7.31 0.80
CA VAL A 77 -0.94 -6.43 -0.31
C VAL A 77 -0.05 -7.19 -1.28
N SER A 78 -0.23 -6.94 -2.58
CA SER A 78 0.73 -7.38 -3.59
C SER A 78 1.45 -6.16 -4.15
N PHE A 79 2.76 -6.12 -3.97
CA PHE A 79 3.59 -5.00 -4.39
C PHE A 79 4.04 -5.13 -5.84
N GLN A 80 4.20 -3.99 -6.49
CA GLN A 80 4.72 -3.95 -7.85
C GLN A 80 6.22 -4.29 -7.87
N LEU A 81 6.57 -5.26 -8.70
CA LEU A 81 7.94 -5.66 -8.95
C LEU A 81 8.60 -4.77 -10.03
N PRO A 82 9.94 -4.75 -10.13
CA PRO A 82 10.65 -3.96 -11.15
C PRO A 82 10.29 -4.31 -12.60
N ASN A 83 9.76 -5.51 -12.85
CA ASN A 83 9.29 -5.95 -14.17
C ASN A 83 7.87 -5.41 -14.51
N GLY A 84 7.22 -4.71 -13.58
CA GLY A 84 5.88 -4.16 -13.71
C GLY A 84 4.75 -5.13 -13.32
N GLU A 85 5.07 -6.38 -12.98
CA GLU A 85 4.11 -7.35 -12.48
C GLU A 85 3.86 -7.17 -10.97
N LEU A 86 2.80 -7.81 -10.49
CA LEU A 86 2.45 -7.87 -9.09
C LEU A 86 3.12 -9.09 -8.44
N GLY A 87 3.86 -8.85 -7.35
CA GLY A 87 4.57 -9.87 -6.59
C GLY A 87 3.64 -10.78 -5.79
N PRO A 88 4.19 -11.73 -5.02
CA PRO A 88 3.39 -12.54 -4.12
C PRO A 88 2.62 -11.66 -3.12
N PRO A 89 1.42 -12.07 -2.67
CA PRO A 89 0.72 -11.39 -1.59
C PRO A 89 1.53 -11.45 -0.29
N VAL A 90 1.70 -10.32 0.36
CA VAL A 90 2.41 -10.15 1.63
C VAL A 90 1.47 -9.53 2.66
N THR A 91 1.52 -10.04 3.89
CA THR A 91 0.78 -9.47 5.02
C THR A 91 1.56 -8.30 5.61
N CYS A 92 0.92 -7.15 5.73
CA CYS A 92 1.49 -5.93 6.28
C CYS A 92 0.60 -5.39 7.40
N LEU A 93 1.20 -4.69 8.35
CA LEU A 93 0.52 -3.96 9.42
C LEU A 93 0.12 -2.55 8.96
N GLU A 94 -0.85 -1.92 9.66
CA GLU A 94 -1.33 -0.57 9.32
C GLU A 94 -0.17 0.45 9.23
N HIS A 95 0.80 0.38 10.13
CA HIS A 95 1.91 1.33 10.18
C HIS A 95 2.99 1.10 9.10
N GLU A 96 2.96 -0.04 8.41
CA GLU A 96 3.88 -0.37 7.33
C GLU A 96 3.38 0.14 5.97
N LEU A 97 2.14 0.64 5.91
CA LEU A 97 1.47 1.07 4.70
C LEU A 97 1.09 2.55 4.77
N SER A 98 0.94 3.13 3.58
CA SER A 98 0.43 4.49 3.36
C SER A 98 -0.65 4.44 2.29
N ALA A 99 -1.77 5.14 2.51
CA ALA A 99 -2.81 5.29 1.50
C ALA A 99 -2.42 6.30 0.40
N GLU A 100 -1.34 7.05 0.60
CA GLU A 100 -0.85 8.06 -0.32
C GLU A 100 0.60 7.77 -0.75
N PRO A 101 1.00 8.17 -1.97
CA PRO A 101 2.38 8.04 -2.41
C PRO A 101 3.32 8.80 -1.48
N LEU A 102 4.40 8.15 -1.06
CA LEU A 102 5.48 8.82 -0.34
C LEU A 102 6.30 9.60 -1.35
N VAL A 103 6.12 10.91 -1.36
CA VAL A 103 7.00 11.81 -2.11
C VAL A 103 8.26 12.04 -1.27
N PRO A 104 9.46 11.64 -1.72
CA PRO A 104 10.69 12.08 -1.08
C PRO A 104 10.70 13.61 -1.16
N PHE A 105 10.87 14.29 -0.02
CA PHE A 105 11.05 15.74 0.01
C PHE A 105 12.27 16.07 -0.88
N GLN A 106 12.03 16.74 -2.02
CA GLN A 106 13.07 17.24 -2.93
C GLN A 106 13.62 18.58 -2.46
#